data_AF-A0A7M5UKF8-F1
#
_entry.id   AF-A0A7M5UKF8-F1
#
_cell.length_a   1.000
_cell.length_b   1.000
_cell.length_c   1.000
_cell.angle_alpha   90.00
_cell.angle_beta   90.00
_cell.angle_gamma   90.00
#
_symmetry.space_group_name_H-M   'P 1'
#
loop_
_entity.id
_entity.type
_entity.pdbx_description
1 polymer ?
#
loop_
_entity_poly.entity_id
_entity_poly.type
_entity_poly.pdbx_seq_one_letter_code
_entity_poly.pdbx_strand_id
1 'polypeptide(L)'
;MSIFLRNKLRTFVGATSGLFAYGMYRPDCDRLVKQPLETNAKSDHHAYTLRNRVWTEQELIEKYKTCKNHVEPSKTSDYVMYGTLRFAYNAFNAVTFFDKDDPTPESMRTRLILLESIAGVPPFIMAGYRHFRSLRNLSYDGGRIYTHLEEAENERMHLVTCMQIFEAGALMKGSVFLAQMVATPICWFLCLLKPQWLNRGVGYLEELACETYSLVLTHCHNPEKKLYKAWHDKPAPPVSIDYWMLPKDSTWPDVLRYIYADETHHRDINHTFADLSVTDSNPLLREHKENYERSLSIESNKEVSHCPNEEK
;
A
#
# COMPACT_ATOMS: atom_id res chain seq x y z
N MET A 1 23.43 36.28 42.21
CA MET A 1 22.50 35.18 41.91
C MET A 1 21.96 35.34 40.49
N SER A 2 22.88 35.17 39.53
CA SER A 2 22.96 35.97 38.30
C SER A 2 23.05 35.05 37.10
N ILE A 3 22.24 35.32 36.06
CA ILE A 3 22.34 34.98 34.62
C ILE A 3 22.52 33.49 34.24
N PHE A 4 23.30 32.72 34.98
CA PHE A 4 23.66 31.32 34.75
C PHE A 4 22.48 30.34 34.93
N LEU A 5 21.57 30.59 35.89
CA LEU A 5 20.36 29.76 36.05
C LEU A 5 19.30 30.03 34.98
N ARG A 6 19.23 31.24 34.41
CA ARG A 6 18.28 31.56 33.33
C ARG A 6 18.67 30.88 32.02
N ASN A 7 19.97 30.72 31.74
CA ASN A 7 20.42 30.05 30.52
C ASN A 7 20.16 28.55 30.54
N LYS A 8 20.40 27.83 31.65
CA LYS A 8 20.11 26.38 31.72
C LYS A 8 18.62 26.04 31.60
N LEU A 9 17.72 26.89 32.12
CA LEU A 9 16.28 26.67 31.98
C LEU A 9 15.80 26.90 30.53
N ARG A 10 16.44 27.83 29.80
CA ARG A 10 16.14 28.10 28.38
C ARG A 10 16.66 26.99 27.45
N THR A 11 17.82 26.40 27.73
CA THR A 11 18.32 25.24 26.95
C THR A 11 17.52 23.96 27.21
N PHE A 12 16.97 23.77 28.42
CA PHE A 12 16.17 22.59 28.73
C PHE A 12 14.74 22.67 28.18
N VAL A 13 14.13 23.85 28.15
CA VAL A 13 12.78 24.05 27.56
C VAL A 13 12.83 24.19 26.03
N GLY A 14 13.94 24.69 25.47
CA GLY A 14 14.14 24.76 24.01
C GLY A 14 14.50 23.43 23.34
N ALA A 15 15.06 22.47 24.09
CA ALA A 15 15.39 21.15 23.56
C ALA A 15 14.18 20.18 23.52
N THR A 16 13.22 20.33 24.44
CA THR A 16 12.01 19.47 24.48
C THR A 16 10.91 19.92 23.53
N SER A 17 10.91 21.18 23.10
CA SER A 17 9.96 21.71 22.11
C SER A 17 10.39 21.46 20.65
N GLY A 18 11.67 21.12 20.41
CA GLY A 18 12.16 20.73 19.08
C GLY A 18 11.92 19.27 18.71
N LEU A 19 11.74 18.37 19.69
CA LEU A 19 11.59 16.93 19.45
C LEU A 19 10.16 16.46 19.13
N PHE A 20 9.15 17.32 19.34
CA PHE A 20 7.74 17.02 19.02
C PHE A 20 7.18 17.91 17.89
N ALA A 21 8.04 18.66 17.18
CA ALA A 21 7.63 19.52 16.07
C ALA A 21 7.55 18.78 14.72
N TYR A 22 7.52 17.45 14.70
CA TYR A 22 7.15 16.67 13.52
C TYR A 22 5.62 16.57 13.46
N GLY A 23 4.98 17.56 12.81
CA GLY A 23 3.55 17.51 12.50
C GLY A 23 2.64 18.52 13.20
N MET A 24 3.18 19.53 13.90
CA MET A 24 2.36 20.71 14.22
C MET A 24 2.07 21.45 12.92
N TYR A 25 0.85 21.24 12.42
CA TYR A 25 0.12 22.02 11.44
C TYR A 25 0.77 23.40 11.20
N ARG A 26 1.55 23.54 10.12
CA ARG A 26 1.88 24.87 9.60
C ARG A 26 0.64 25.34 8.86
N PRO A 27 -0.06 26.38 9.33
CA PRO A 27 -1.09 27.00 8.53
C PRO A 27 -0.37 27.87 7.50
N ASP A 28 0.23 27.24 6.49
CA ASP A 28 0.39 27.90 5.20
C ASP A 28 -1.00 27.90 4.56
N CYS A 29 -1.89 28.70 5.16
CA CYS A 29 -3.15 29.10 4.53
C CYS A 29 -2.78 29.80 3.22
N ASP A 30 -3.38 29.31 2.14
CA ASP A 30 -3.42 29.90 0.79
C ASP A 30 -2.39 29.48 -0.26
N ARG A 31 -1.55 28.48 0.01
CA ARG A 31 -0.98 27.65 -1.06
C ARG A 31 -0.89 26.20 -0.64
N LEU A 32 -2.07 25.56 -0.56
CA LEU A 32 -2.13 24.14 -0.89
C LEU A 32 -1.50 24.03 -2.29
N VAL A 33 -0.30 23.48 -2.38
CA VAL A 33 0.10 22.80 -3.62
C VAL A 33 -0.84 21.62 -3.72
N LYS A 34 -2.08 21.88 -4.16
CA LYS A 34 -2.80 20.93 -4.97
C LYS A 34 -1.91 20.85 -6.21
N GLN A 35 -0.98 19.91 -6.26
CA GLN A 35 -0.87 19.19 -7.51
C GLN A 35 -2.18 18.41 -7.56
N PRO A 36 -3.24 18.90 -8.24
CA PRO A 36 -4.29 17.99 -8.61
C PRO A 36 -3.58 16.81 -9.29
N LEU A 37 -3.94 15.58 -8.93
CA LEU A 37 -3.68 14.46 -9.82
C LEU A 37 -4.34 14.89 -11.13
N GLU A 38 -3.54 15.34 -12.08
CA GLU A 38 -4.04 15.85 -13.35
C GLU A 38 -4.83 14.68 -13.97
N THR A 39 -6.15 14.79 -13.99
CA THR A 39 -7.01 13.74 -14.54
C THR A 39 -6.84 13.60 -16.05
N ASN A 40 -6.14 14.57 -16.67
CA ASN A 40 -5.69 14.61 -18.05
C ASN A 40 -4.16 14.71 -18.18
N ALA A 41 -3.39 14.39 -17.13
CA ALA A 41 -1.92 14.48 -17.20
C ALA A 41 -1.42 13.52 -18.26
N LYS A 42 -0.50 14.01 -19.08
CA LYS A 42 0.36 13.18 -19.92
C LYS A 42 0.90 12.00 -19.10
N SER A 43 1.01 10.85 -19.75
CA SER A 43 1.44 9.52 -19.28
C SER A 43 2.80 9.43 -18.54
N ASP A 44 3.34 10.54 -18.06
CA ASP A 44 4.74 10.70 -17.67
C ASP A 44 4.95 10.80 -16.15
N HIS A 45 3.94 11.24 -15.38
CA HIS A 45 4.10 11.38 -13.92
C HIS A 45 4.33 10.06 -13.18
N HIS A 46 3.94 8.94 -13.80
CA HIS A 46 4.17 7.60 -13.26
C HIS A 46 5.16 6.75 -14.06
N ALA A 47 5.75 7.30 -15.13
CA ALA A 47 6.79 6.60 -15.88
C ALA A 47 8.03 6.26 -15.02
N TYR A 48 8.24 7.03 -13.95
CA TYR A 48 9.38 6.89 -13.04
C TYR A 48 9.00 6.41 -11.62
N THR A 49 7.79 5.87 -11.41
CA THR A 49 7.49 5.26 -10.10
C THR A 49 8.26 3.97 -9.89
N LEU A 50 8.51 3.63 -8.62
CA LEU A 50 8.92 2.28 -8.24
C LEU A 50 7.76 1.34 -8.56
N ARG A 51 7.81 0.70 -9.73
CA ARG A 51 6.79 -0.24 -10.17
C ARG A 51 7.07 -1.60 -9.54
N ASN A 52 6.10 -2.12 -8.80
CA ASN A 52 6.24 -3.38 -8.07
C ASN A 52 6.30 -4.59 -9.01
N ARG A 53 5.23 -4.84 -9.78
CA ARG A 53 5.19 -6.01 -10.66
C ARG A 53 4.32 -5.76 -11.88
N VAL A 54 4.79 -6.27 -13.01
CA VAL A 54 3.99 -6.38 -14.24
C VAL A 54 3.52 -7.83 -14.37
N TRP A 55 2.25 -8.06 -14.08
CA TRP A 55 1.65 -9.39 -14.07
C TRP A 55 1.39 -9.92 -15.48
N THR A 56 1.72 -11.19 -15.71
CA THR A 56 1.18 -11.96 -16.84
C THR A 56 -0.14 -12.62 -16.45
N GLU A 57 -0.99 -12.93 -17.43
CA GLU A 57 -2.27 -13.59 -17.17
C GLU A 57 -2.10 -14.94 -16.43
N GLN A 58 -1.03 -15.67 -16.75
CA GLN A 58 -0.71 -16.93 -16.07
C GLN A 58 -0.35 -16.71 -14.58
N GLU A 59 0.46 -15.69 -14.28
CA GLU A 59 0.82 -15.35 -12.89
C GLU A 59 -0.41 -14.87 -12.10
N LEU A 60 -1.33 -14.11 -12.72
CA LEU A 60 -2.60 -13.72 -12.10
C LEU A 60 -3.42 -14.96 -11.71
N ILE A 61 -3.59 -15.91 -12.65
CA ILE A 61 -4.31 -17.16 -12.40
C ILE A 61 -3.67 -17.95 -11.25
N GLU A 62 -2.34 -17.99 -11.17
CA GLU A 62 -1.62 -18.66 -10.10
C GLU A 62 -1.83 -17.99 -8.74
N LYS A 63 -1.79 -16.65 -8.68
CA LYS A 63 -2.09 -15.90 -7.45
C LYS A 63 -3.53 -16.11 -7.00
N TYR A 64 -4.49 -16.15 -7.92
CA TYR A 64 -5.88 -16.43 -7.55
C TYR A 64 -6.12 -17.84 -7.02
N LYS A 65 -5.24 -18.81 -7.28
CA LYS A 65 -5.35 -20.14 -6.65
C LYS A 65 -4.97 -20.10 -5.17
N THR A 66 -4.04 -19.23 -4.79
CA THR A 66 -3.49 -19.18 -3.43
C THR A 66 -4.04 -18.04 -2.60
N CYS A 67 -4.78 -17.09 -3.18
CA CYS A 67 -5.34 -15.90 -2.51
C CYS A 67 -6.13 -16.17 -1.21
N LYS A 68 -6.73 -17.36 -1.05
CA LYS A 68 -7.48 -17.75 0.17
C LYS A 68 -6.65 -18.53 1.18
N ASN A 69 -5.36 -18.75 0.92
CA ASN A 69 -4.47 -19.42 1.86
C ASN A 69 -4.36 -18.59 3.15
N HIS A 70 -4.42 -19.29 4.28
CA HIS A 70 -4.22 -18.75 5.61
C HIS A 70 -2.96 -19.37 6.20
N VAL A 71 -2.10 -18.54 6.82
CA VAL A 71 -0.95 -19.06 7.56
C VAL A 71 -1.32 -19.22 9.03
N GLU A 72 -1.52 -20.46 9.46
CA GLU A 72 -1.88 -20.78 10.84
C GLU A 72 -0.89 -20.16 11.85
N PRO A 73 -1.37 -19.43 12.88
CA PRO A 73 -0.51 -18.89 13.92
C PRO A 73 0.24 -20.01 14.64
N SER A 74 1.57 -19.88 14.74
CA SER A 74 2.42 -20.93 15.32
C SER A 74 3.07 -20.49 16.64
N LYS A 75 3.43 -19.20 16.75
CA LYS A 75 4.08 -18.60 17.92
C LYS A 75 3.07 -17.76 18.69
N THR A 76 3.31 -17.54 19.98
CA THR A 76 2.47 -16.63 20.81
C THR A 76 2.31 -15.25 20.17
N SER A 77 3.37 -14.70 19.55
CA SER A 77 3.30 -13.44 18.82
C SER A 77 2.32 -13.49 17.65
N ASP A 78 2.26 -14.61 16.93
CA ASP A 78 1.40 -14.76 15.76
C ASP A 78 -0.05 -14.76 16.19
N TYR A 79 -0.39 -15.47 17.28
CA TYR A 79 -1.73 -15.45 17.88
C TYR A 79 -2.13 -14.04 18.33
N VAL A 80 -1.22 -13.28 18.93
CA VAL A 80 -1.48 -11.89 19.35
C VAL A 80 -1.72 -10.99 18.14
N MET A 81 -0.88 -11.07 17.11
CA MET A 81 -1.02 -10.28 15.88
C MET A 81 -2.34 -10.62 15.18
N TYR A 82 -2.59 -11.91 14.92
CA TYR A 82 -3.81 -12.38 14.26
C TYR A 82 -5.06 -11.99 15.05
N GLY A 83 -5.07 -12.22 16.36
CA GLY A 83 -6.19 -11.88 17.23
C GLY A 83 -6.48 -10.38 17.28
N THR A 84 -5.44 -9.55 17.39
CA THR A 84 -5.58 -8.08 17.39
C THR A 84 -6.12 -7.58 16.06
N LEU A 85 -5.64 -8.11 14.94
CA LEU A 85 -6.09 -7.72 13.61
C LEU A 85 -7.52 -8.18 13.32
N ARG A 86 -7.88 -9.41 13.69
CA ARG A 86 -9.27 -9.87 13.59
C ARG A 86 -10.21 -9.04 14.46
N PHE A 87 -9.79 -8.67 15.67
CA PHE A 87 -10.55 -7.76 16.51
C PHE A 87 -10.74 -6.39 15.84
N ALA A 88 -9.66 -5.77 15.37
CA ALA A 88 -9.70 -4.48 14.68
C ALA A 88 -10.57 -4.53 13.41
N TYR A 89 -10.46 -5.60 12.63
CA TYR A 89 -11.27 -5.83 11.43
C TYR A 89 -12.76 -5.97 11.74
N ASN A 90 -13.11 -6.73 12.78
CA ASN A 90 -14.49 -6.88 13.22
C ASN A 90 -15.06 -5.57 13.77
N ALA A 91 -14.26 -4.84 14.56
CA ALA A 91 -14.63 -3.51 15.05
C ALA A 91 -14.83 -2.53 13.90
N PHE A 92 -13.95 -2.54 12.91
CA PHE A 92 -14.06 -1.72 11.71
C PHE A 92 -15.36 -2.02 10.96
N ASN A 93 -15.64 -3.30 10.66
CA ASN A 93 -16.87 -3.70 9.99
C ASN A 93 -18.12 -3.29 10.77
N ALA A 94 -18.09 -3.39 12.10
CA ALA A 94 -19.21 -2.98 12.96
C ALA A 94 -19.42 -1.45 12.93
N VAL A 95 -18.35 -0.66 13.06
CA VAL A 95 -18.41 0.81 13.06
C VAL A 95 -18.84 1.36 11.69
N THR A 96 -18.43 0.72 10.60
CA THR A 96 -18.82 1.13 9.25
C THR A 96 -20.14 0.51 8.77
N PHE A 97 -20.81 -0.29 9.61
CA PHE A 97 -22.01 -1.04 9.26
C PHE A 97 -21.86 -1.80 7.93
N PHE A 98 -20.72 -2.48 7.77
CA PHE A 98 -20.35 -3.10 6.51
C PHE A 98 -21.17 -4.37 6.25
N ASP A 99 -22.04 -4.32 5.25
CA ASP A 99 -22.79 -5.47 4.75
C ASP A 99 -21.90 -6.27 3.79
N LYS A 100 -21.50 -7.48 4.21
CA LYS A 100 -20.68 -8.37 3.36
C LYS A 100 -21.51 -9.00 2.22
N ASP A 101 -22.81 -9.17 2.39
CA ASP A 101 -23.64 -9.92 1.46
C ASP A 101 -24.07 -9.09 0.25
N ASP A 102 -24.27 -7.78 0.42
CA ASP A 102 -24.54 -6.86 -0.69
C ASP A 102 -24.14 -5.40 -0.35
N PRO A 103 -22.83 -5.12 -0.23
CA PRO A 103 -22.32 -3.80 0.14
C PRO A 103 -22.76 -2.74 -0.86
N THR A 104 -23.07 -1.54 -0.36
CA THR A 104 -23.30 -0.39 -1.23
C THR A 104 -21.99 0.09 -1.86
N PRO A 105 -22.02 0.69 -3.07
CA PRO A 105 -20.83 1.29 -3.67
C PRO A 105 -20.17 2.34 -2.76
N GLU A 106 -20.94 3.07 -1.97
CA GLU A 106 -20.42 4.06 -1.03
C GLU A 106 -19.71 3.44 0.18
N SER A 107 -20.27 2.38 0.75
CA SER A 107 -19.65 1.65 1.86
C SER A 107 -18.34 1.01 1.39
N MET A 108 -18.35 0.41 0.20
CA MET A 108 -17.14 -0.18 -0.38
C MET A 108 -16.09 0.87 -0.75
N ARG A 109 -16.49 2.01 -1.33
CA ARG A 109 -15.58 3.16 -1.52
C ARG A 109 -14.89 3.56 -0.23
N THR A 110 -15.67 3.71 0.85
CA THR A 110 -15.16 4.13 2.16
C THR A 110 -14.13 3.14 2.67
N ARG A 111 -14.42 1.84 2.53
CA ARG A 111 -13.54 0.75 2.89
C ARG A 111 -12.22 0.79 2.11
N LEU A 112 -12.28 0.83 0.77
CA LEU A 112 -11.09 0.83 -0.07
C LEU A 112 -10.21 2.04 0.25
N ILE A 113 -10.75 3.26 0.18
CA ILE A 113 -9.95 4.47 0.46
C ILE A 113 -9.30 4.43 1.85
N LEU A 114 -10.03 4.03 2.88
CA LEU A 114 -9.48 4.04 4.23
C LEU A 114 -8.42 2.96 4.43
N LEU A 115 -8.64 1.74 3.95
CA LEU A 115 -7.68 0.64 4.13
C LEU A 115 -6.41 0.87 3.30
N GLU A 116 -6.54 1.23 2.02
CA GLU A 116 -5.38 1.53 1.16
C GLU A 116 -4.55 2.72 1.67
N SER A 117 -5.19 3.68 2.36
CA SER A 117 -4.47 4.80 2.99
C SER A 117 -3.60 4.41 4.18
N ILE A 118 -3.81 3.22 4.73
CA ILE A 118 -3.06 2.69 5.88
C ILE A 118 -2.10 1.58 5.43
N ALA A 119 -2.47 0.80 4.40
CA ALA A 119 -1.71 -0.34 3.90
C ALA A 119 -0.26 0.01 3.53
N GLY A 120 -0.02 1.19 2.93
CA GLY A 120 1.34 1.64 2.61
C GLY A 120 2.20 2.08 3.80
N VAL A 121 1.63 2.23 5.00
CA VAL A 121 2.38 2.71 6.19
C VAL A 121 3.33 1.65 6.77
N PRO A 122 2.88 0.43 7.12
CA PRO A 122 3.76 -0.63 7.63
C PRO A 122 5.01 -0.90 6.77
N PRO A 123 4.91 -1.14 5.44
CA PRO A 123 6.08 -1.41 4.62
C PRO A 123 7.02 -0.20 4.55
N PHE A 124 6.50 1.03 4.50
CA PHE A 124 7.34 2.24 4.54
C PHE A 124 8.12 2.37 5.86
N ILE A 125 7.47 2.08 7.00
CA ILE A 125 8.13 2.07 8.30
C ILE A 125 9.18 0.96 8.38
N MET A 126 8.88 -0.23 7.85
CA MET A 126 9.84 -1.33 7.82
C MET A 126 11.06 -0.98 6.97
N ALA A 127 10.87 -0.38 5.80
CA ALA A 127 11.96 0.12 4.96
C ALA A 127 12.84 1.13 5.71
N GLY A 128 12.23 2.13 6.36
CA GLY A 128 12.94 3.13 7.15
C GLY A 128 13.71 2.52 8.33
N TYR A 129 13.10 1.59 9.06
CA TYR A 129 13.75 0.86 10.14
C TYR A 129 14.98 0.09 9.66
N ARG A 130 14.83 -0.67 8.57
CA ARG A 130 15.93 -1.46 7.98
C ARG A 130 17.04 -0.56 7.43
N HIS A 131 16.67 0.54 6.80
CA HIS A 131 17.60 1.56 6.30
C HIS A 131 18.47 2.13 7.43
N PHE A 132 17.87 2.60 8.52
CA PHE A 132 18.65 3.11 9.65
C PHE A 132 19.46 2.03 10.35
N ARG A 133 18.97 0.79 10.42
CA ARG A 133 19.74 -0.34 10.92
C ARG A 133 20.98 -0.61 10.07
N SER A 134 20.84 -0.63 8.74
CA SER A 134 21.95 -0.82 7.80
C SER A 134 23.00 0.27 7.96
N LEU A 135 22.60 1.54 8.00
CA LEU A 135 23.50 2.67 8.17
C LEU A 135 24.25 2.63 9.50
N ARG A 136 23.54 2.42 10.62
CA ARG A 136 24.16 2.43 11.95
C ARG A 136 25.08 1.23 12.20
N ASN A 137 24.85 0.11 11.49
CA ASN A 137 25.70 -1.07 11.55
C ASN A 137 26.76 -1.12 10.45
N LEU A 138 26.78 -0.14 9.53
CA LEU A 138 27.67 -0.12 8.35
C LEU A 138 27.63 -1.44 7.56
N SER A 139 26.43 -2.01 7.41
CA SER A 139 26.24 -3.35 6.86
C SER A 139 25.25 -3.35 5.69
N TYR A 140 25.50 -4.18 4.69
CA TYR A 140 24.55 -4.42 3.60
C TYR A 140 23.22 -4.99 4.14
N ASP A 141 22.09 -4.52 3.60
CA ASP A 141 20.75 -4.90 4.04
C ASP A 141 20.27 -6.26 3.51
N GLY A 142 20.87 -6.76 2.42
CA GLY A 142 20.38 -7.95 1.73
C GLY A 142 19.22 -7.67 0.76
N GLY A 143 18.88 -6.40 0.52
CA GLY A 143 17.92 -5.96 -0.51
C GLY A 143 16.44 -6.01 -0.10
N ARG A 144 16.13 -6.03 1.20
CA ARG A 144 14.76 -6.00 1.74
C ARG A 144 14.22 -4.58 1.88
N ILE A 145 15.08 -3.56 2.02
CA ILE A 145 14.68 -2.15 1.96
C ILE A 145 13.94 -1.86 0.66
N TYR A 146 14.46 -2.36 -0.47
CA TYR A 146 13.85 -2.17 -1.78
C TYR A 146 12.43 -2.76 -1.83
N THR A 147 12.26 -4.05 -1.49
CA THR A 147 10.94 -4.70 -1.49
C THR A 147 9.92 -3.94 -0.66
N HIS A 148 10.31 -3.45 0.52
CA HIS A 148 9.39 -2.72 1.39
C HIS A 148 9.05 -1.32 0.86
N LEU A 149 9.98 -0.63 0.18
CA LEU A 149 9.65 0.64 -0.48
C LEU A 149 8.72 0.43 -1.67
N GLU A 150 8.93 -0.67 -2.40
CA GLU A 150 8.14 -1.08 -3.55
C GLU A 150 6.72 -1.49 -3.15
N GLU A 151 6.56 -2.27 -2.09
CA GLU A 151 5.26 -2.58 -1.48
C GLU A 151 4.53 -1.30 -1.04
N ALA A 152 5.21 -0.42 -0.30
CA ALA A 152 4.62 0.85 0.14
C ALA A 152 4.16 1.75 -1.02
N GLU A 153 4.92 1.77 -2.12
CA GLU A 153 4.54 2.49 -3.33
C GLU A 153 3.36 1.83 -4.04
N ASN A 154 3.32 0.49 -4.10
CA ASN A 154 2.21 -0.24 -4.71
C ASN A 154 0.88 0.00 -3.97
N GLU A 155 0.87 -0.06 -2.64
CA GLU A 155 -0.29 0.32 -1.82
C GLU A 155 -0.71 1.78 -2.06
N ARG A 156 0.27 2.69 -2.19
CA ARG A 156 -0.03 4.08 -2.56
C ARG A 156 -0.67 4.17 -3.95
N MET A 157 -0.28 3.32 -4.89
CA MET A 157 -0.89 3.26 -6.22
C MET A 157 -2.30 2.65 -6.20
N HIS A 158 -2.61 1.72 -5.27
CA HIS A 158 -3.98 1.27 -5.01
C HIS A 158 -4.87 2.46 -4.57
N LEU A 159 -4.39 3.25 -3.60
CA LEU A 159 -5.10 4.45 -3.14
C LEU A 159 -5.28 5.48 -4.25
N VAL A 160 -4.21 5.83 -4.98
CA VAL A 160 -4.27 6.81 -6.08
C VAL A 160 -5.26 6.39 -7.15
N THR A 161 -5.24 5.10 -7.50
CA THR A 161 -6.20 4.49 -8.42
C THR A 161 -7.64 4.61 -7.91
N CYS A 162 -7.89 4.27 -6.63
CA CYS A 162 -9.20 4.44 -6.00
C CYS A 162 -9.65 5.90 -6.02
N MET A 163 -8.77 6.86 -5.77
CA MET A 163 -9.12 8.29 -5.78
C MET A 163 -9.45 8.86 -7.17
N GLN A 164 -9.04 8.20 -8.26
CA GLN A 164 -9.50 8.57 -9.61
C GLN A 164 -10.91 8.03 -9.91
N ILE A 165 -11.36 7.01 -9.19
CA ILE A 165 -12.71 6.45 -9.29
C ILE A 165 -13.67 7.12 -8.31
N PHE A 166 -13.17 7.47 -7.12
CA PHE A 166 -13.94 7.84 -5.96
C PHE A 166 -13.45 9.13 -5.32
N GLU A 167 -14.37 10.06 -5.06
CA GLU A 167 -14.02 11.27 -4.32
C GLU A 167 -13.94 11.02 -2.80
N ALA A 168 -12.94 11.61 -2.15
CA ALA A 168 -12.78 11.62 -0.70
C ALA A 168 -13.18 12.99 -0.11
N GLY A 169 -14.28 13.01 0.66
CA GLY A 169 -14.73 14.20 1.39
C GLY A 169 -13.85 14.53 2.62
N ALA A 170 -14.16 15.65 3.28
CA ALA A 170 -13.39 16.11 4.45
C ALA A 170 -13.40 15.11 5.61
N LEU A 171 -14.54 14.45 5.86
CA LEU A 171 -14.64 13.41 6.90
C LEU A 171 -13.71 12.23 6.62
N MET A 172 -13.68 11.73 5.38
CA MET A 172 -12.77 10.65 4.98
C MET A 172 -11.32 11.06 5.19
N LYS A 173 -10.93 12.26 4.76
CA LYS A 173 -9.56 12.78 4.96
C LYS A 173 -9.19 12.88 6.45
N GLY A 174 -10.12 13.32 7.29
CA GLY A 174 -9.95 13.35 8.74
C GLY A 174 -9.75 11.95 9.34
N SER A 175 -10.52 10.96 8.87
CA SER A 175 -10.38 9.56 9.28
C SER A 175 -9.03 8.97 8.88
N VAL A 176 -8.57 9.21 7.65
CA VAL A 176 -7.25 8.78 7.17
C VAL A 176 -6.15 9.37 8.05
N PHE A 177 -6.21 10.67 8.33
CA PHE A 177 -5.23 11.33 9.19
C PHE A 177 -5.19 10.70 10.59
N LEU A 178 -6.35 10.50 11.22
CA LEU A 178 -6.42 9.88 12.55
C LEU A 178 -5.89 8.44 12.54
N ALA A 179 -6.25 7.66 11.52
CA ALA A 179 -5.79 6.29 11.39
C ALA A 179 -4.26 6.22 11.24
N GLN A 180 -3.66 7.06 10.40
CA GLN A 180 -2.20 7.11 10.24
C GLN A 180 -1.49 7.60 11.50
N MET A 181 -2.07 8.55 12.24
CA MET A 181 -1.54 9.02 13.53
C MET A 181 -1.47 7.90 14.58
N VAL A 182 -2.35 6.90 14.50
CA VAL A 182 -2.36 5.72 15.37
C VAL A 182 -1.47 4.60 14.80
N ALA A 183 -1.60 4.28 13.52
CA ALA A 183 -0.90 3.17 12.88
C ALA A 183 0.62 3.38 12.84
N THR A 184 1.07 4.59 12.51
CA THR A 184 2.50 4.91 12.36
C THR A 184 3.33 4.62 13.62
N PRO A 185 2.97 5.15 14.82
CA PRO A 185 3.74 4.85 16.04
C PRO A 185 3.65 3.37 16.44
N ILE A 186 2.51 2.69 16.20
CA ILE A 186 2.38 1.25 16.46
C ILE A 186 3.37 0.46 15.59
N CYS A 187 3.44 0.75 14.28
CA CYS A 187 4.37 0.10 13.36
C CYS A 187 5.82 0.31 13.79
N TRP A 188 6.20 1.54 14.13
CA TRP A 188 7.53 1.84 14.64
C TRP A 188 7.85 1.07 15.92
N PHE A 189 6.92 1.03 16.86
CA PHE A 189 7.09 0.31 18.12
C PHE A 189 7.28 -1.20 17.89
N LEU A 190 6.49 -1.81 17.00
CA LEU A 190 6.66 -3.22 16.61
C LEU A 190 8.02 -3.47 15.96
N CYS A 191 8.49 -2.60 15.07
CA CYS A 191 9.85 -2.69 14.50
C CYS A 191 10.94 -2.63 15.56
N LEU A 192 10.81 -1.76 16.57
CA LEU A 192 11.77 -1.62 17.67
C LEU A 192 11.80 -2.86 18.57
N LEU A 193 10.66 -3.50 18.82
CA LEU A 193 10.59 -4.73 19.59
C LEU A 193 11.12 -5.93 18.80
N LYS A 194 10.48 -6.22 17.66
CA LYS A 194 10.84 -7.33 16.78
C LYS A 194 10.22 -7.11 15.39
N PRO A 195 11.00 -6.76 14.36
CA PRO A 195 10.45 -6.43 13.03
C PRO A 195 9.66 -7.58 12.39
N GLN A 196 9.97 -8.84 12.73
CA GLN A 196 9.18 -9.98 12.28
C GLN A 196 7.71 -9.91 12.74
N TRP A 197 7.41 -9.27 13.87
CA TRP A 197 6.02 -9.10 14.33
C TRP A 197 5.23 -8.18 13.42
N LEU A 198 5.85 -7.08 12.97
CA LEU A 198 5.20 -6.19 12.00
C LEU A 198 4.95 -6.94 10.69
N ASN A 199 5.95 -7.63 10.13
CA ASN A 199 5.76 -8.43 8.90
C ASN A 199 4.67 -9.51 9.08
N ARG A 200 4.63 -10.21 10.22
CA ARG A 200 3.56 -11.20 10.48
C ARG A 200 2.18 -10.54 10.54
N GLY A 201 2.11 -9.37 11.18
CA GLY A 201 0.88 -8.56 11.22
C GLY A 201 0.44 -8.12 9.83
N VAL A 202 1.36 -7.61 8.99
CA VAL A 202 1.07 -7.24 7.60
C VAL A 202 0.60 -8.47 6.81
N GLY A 203 1.27 -9.61 6.93
CA GLY A 203 0.81 -10.85 6.27
C GLY A 203 -0.64 -11.23 6.61
N TYR A 204 -1.07 -11.04 7.87
CA TYR A 204 -2.47 -11.21 8.25
C TYR A 204 -3.40 -10.08 7.80
N LEU A 205 -2.91 -8.84 7.67
CA LEU A 205 -3.67 -7.74 7.06
C LEU A 205 -3.97 -8.06 5.59
N GLU A 206 -2.99 -8.56 4.84
CA GLU A 206 -3.17 -8.86 3.42
C GLU A 206 -4.04 -10.09 3.18
N GLU A 207 -4.14 -11.02 4.13
CA GLU A 207 -5.19 -12.04 4.10
C GLU A 207 -6.60 -11.43 4.15
N LEU A 208 -6.79 -10.37 4.94
CA LEU A 208 -8.06 -9.64 5.01
C LEU A 208 -8.29 -8.75 3.78
N ALA A 209 -7.23 -8.21 3.19
CA ALA A 209 -7.28 -7.53 1.90
C ALA A 209 -7.72 -8.52 0.80
N CYS A 210 -7.11 -9.71 0.76
CA CYS A 210 -7.51 -10.79 -0.14
C CYS A 210 -8.99 -11.19 0.04
N GLU A 211 -9.48 -11.31 1.28
CA GLU A 211 -10.91 -11.54 1.57
C GLU A 211 -11.79 -10.43 0.95
N THR A 212 -11.36 -9.17 1.10
CA THR A 212 -12.07 -8.00 0.59
C THR A 212 -12.12 -7.97 -0.94
N TYR A 213 -10.99 -8.15 -1.61
CA TYR A 213 -10.93 -8.11 -3.07
C TYR A 213 -11.61 -9.31 -3.72
N SER A 214 -11.53 -10.49 -3.11
CA SER A 214 -12.35 -11.65 -3.52
C SER A 214 -13.84 -11.32 -3.50
N LEU A 215 -14.31 -10.64 -2.45
CA LEU A 215 -15.70 -10.25 -2.29
C LEU A 215 -16.08 -9.19 -3.34
N VAL A 216 -15.31 -8.11 -3.48
CA VAL A 216 -15.61 -7.06 -4.45
C VAL A 216 -15.70 -7.60 -5.87
N LEU A 217 -14.73 -8.41 -6.30
CA LEU A 217 -14.72 -9.00 -7.64
C LEU A 217 -15.93 -9.91 -7.85
N THR A 218 -16.26 -10.77 -6.88
CA THR A 218 -17.43 -11.64 -6.96
C THR A 218 -18.72 -10.82 -7.16
N HIS A 219 -18.86 -9.70 -6.46
CA HIS A 219 -20.03 -8.84 -6.56
C HIS A 219 -20.03 -7.98 -7.83
N CYS A 220 -18.86 -7.63 -8.36
CA CYS A 220 -18.75 -6.93 -9.64
C CYS A 220 -19.13 -7.84 -10.83
N HIS A 221 -19.08 -9.16 -10.67
CA HIS A 221 -19.46 -10.13 -11.71
C HIS A 221 -20.83 -10.80 -11.49
N ASN A 222 -21.60 -10.37 -10.49
CA ASN A 222 -22.95 -10.88 -10.23
C ASN A 222 -24.01 -9.81 -10.54
N PRO A 223 -24.81 -9.96 -11.63
CA PRO A 223 -25.82 -8.98 -12.05
C PRO A 223 -26.86 -8.58 -10.99
N GLU A 224 -27.07 -9.42 -9.98
CA GLU A 224 -28.04 -9.16 -8.90
C GLU A 224 -27.49 -8.17 -7.86
N LYS A 225 -26.17 -8.00 -7.77
CA LYS A 225 -25.50 -7.23 -6.72
C LYS A 225 -25.43 -5.74 -7.03
N LYS A 226 -25.39 -4.92 -5.97
CA LYS A 226 -25.27 -3.45 -6.10
C LYS A 226 -23.96 -3.02 -6.76
N LEU A 227 -22.85 -3.72 -6.48
CA LEU A 227 -21.55 -3.38 -7.05
C LEU A 227 -21.50 -3.63 -8.56
N TYR A 228 -22.09 -4.72 -9.06
CA TYR A 228 -22.21 -4.95 -10.52
C TYR A 228 -22.84 -3.74 -11.21
N LYS A 229 -24.01 -3.30 -10.72
CA LYS A 229 -24.76 -2.18 -11.32
C LYS A 229 -23.97 -0.87 -11.33
N ALA A 230 -23.09 -0.67 -10.36
CA ALA A 230 -22.30 0.54 -10.24
C ALA A 230 -20.98 0.49 -11.01
N TRP A 231 -20.34 -0.68 -11.06
CA TRP A 231 -18.91 -0.79 -11.33
C TRP A 231 -18.54 -1.72 -12.49
N HIS A 232 -19.41 -2.64 -12.92
CA HIS A 232 -19.09 -3.67 -13.93
C HIS A 232 -18.50 -3.06 -15.21
N ASP A 233 -19.15 -2.04 -15.77
CA ASP A 233 -18.74 -1.40 -17.03
C ASP A 233 -17.95 -0.08 -16.80
N LYS A 234 -17.53 0.21 -15.56
CA LYS A 234 -16.83 1.46 -15.26
C LYS A 234 -15.43 1.39 -15.88
N PRO A 235 -14.97 2.40 -16.65
CA PRO A 235 -13.65 2.36 -17.26
C PRO A 235 -12.54 2.40 -16.19
N ALA A 236 -11.43 1.71 -16.49
CA ALA A 236 -10.22 1.75 -15.68
C ALA A 236 -9.63 3.17 -15.65
N PRO A 237 -9.14 3.65 -14.50
CA PRO A 237 -8.46 4.94 -14.43
C PRO A 237 -7.17 4.94 -15.27
N PRO A 238 -6.81 6.05 -15.94
CA PRO A 238 -5.57 6.12 -16.72
C PRO A 238 -4.33 5.73 -15.93
N VAL A 239 -4.25 6.11 -14.64
CA VAL A 239 -3.11 5.77 -13.79
C VAL A 239 -2.93 4.26 -13.63
N SER A 240 -4.02 3.51 -13.56
CA SER A 240 -4.01 2.06 -13.40
C SER A 240 -3.60 1.36 -14.70
N ILE A 241 -4.05 1.89 -15.84
CA ILE A 241 -3.68 1.41 -17.17
C ILE A 241 -2.16 1.53 -17.35
N ASP A 242 -1.58 2.68 -17.00
CA ASP A 242 -0.15 2.90 -17.15
C ASP A 242 0.68 2.07 -16.15
N TYR A 243 0.24 2.04 -14.89
CA TYR A 243 0.96 1.35 -13.81
C TYR A 243 0.99 -0.18 -14.00
N TRP A 244 -0.16 -0.81 -14.19
CA TRP A 244 -0.27 -2.27 -14.41
C TRP A 244 -0.17 -2.69 -15.89
N MET A 245 0.06 -1.74 -16.80
CA MET A 245 0.19 -1.98 -18.25
C MET A 245 -1.04 -2.66 -18.88
N LEU A 246 -2.24 -2.25 -18.45
CA LEU A 246 -3.50 -2.82 -18.91
C LEU A 246 -3.83 -2.40 -20.35
N PRO A 247 -4.69 -3.16 -21.06
CA PRO A 247 -5.37 -2.67 -22.25
C PRO A 247 -6.10 -1.33 -22.01
N LYS A 248 -6.18 -0.49 -23.04
CA LYS A 248 -6.79 0.86 -22.93
C LYS A 248 -8.29 0.82 -22.65
N ASP A 249 -8.96 -0.27 -23.01
CA ASP A 249 -10.39 -0.53 -22.83
C ASP A 249 -10.69 -1.33 -21.56
N SER A 250 -9.70 -1.53 -20.68
CA SER A 250 -9.92 -2.21 -19.40
C SER A 250 -10.92 -1.48 -18.50
N THR A 251 -11.60 -2.28 -17.68
CA THR A 251 -12.64 -1.85 -16.75
C THR A 251 -12.13 -1.80 -15.30
N TRP A 252 -12.93 -1.22 -14.40
CA TRP A 252 -12.62 -1.20 -12.97
C TRP A 252 -12.47 -2.61 -12.37
N PRO A 253 -13.32 -3.60 -12.69
CA PRO A 253 -13.08 -5.00 -12.32
C PRO A 253 -11.73 -5.55 -12.81
N ASP A 254 -11.28 -5.18 -14.00
CA ASP A 254 -9.95 -5.59 -14.50
C ASP A 254 -8.82 -5.01 -13.65
N VAL A 255 -8.97 -3.78 -13.16
CA VAL A 255 -7.98 -3.18 -12.25
C VAL A 255 -7.98 -3.88 -10.89
N LEU A 256 -9.16 -4.15 -10.33
CA LEU A 256 -9.31 -4.85 -9.05
C LEU A 256 -8.70 -6.25 -9.07
N ARG A 257 -8.69 -6.91 -10.23
CA ARG A 257 -8.00 -8.19 -10.46
C ARG A 257 -6.50 -8.08 -10.23
N TYR A 258 -5.87 -6.98 -10.63
CA TYR A 258 -4.42 -6.78 -10.47
C TYR A 258 -4.08 -6.39 -9.03
N ILE A 259 -4.87 -5.50 -8.42
CA ILE A 259 -4.75 -5.20 -7.00
C ILE A 259 -4.86 -6.48 -6.17
N TYR A 260 -5.82 -7.34 -6.48
CA TYR A 260 -5.97 -8.62 -5.76
C TYR A 260 -4.73 -9.53 -5.85
N ALA A 261 -4.03 -9.51 -7.00
CA ALA A 261 -2.79 -10.26 -7.17
C ALA A 261 -1.63 -9.64 -6.37
N ASP A 262 -1.56 -8.30 -6.34
CA ASP A 262 -0.63 -7.54 -5.50
C ASP A 262 -0.82 -7.89 -4.01
N GLU A 263 -2.05 -7.86 -3.49
CA GLU A 263 -2.34 -8.23 -2.09
C GLU A 263 -1.92 -9.68 -1.78
N THR A 264 -2.18 -10.59 -2.72
CA THR A 264 -1.77 -11.99 -2.56
C THR A 264 -0.25 -12.10 -2.50
N HIS A 265 0.46 -11.28 -3.29
CA HIS A 265 1.91 -11.21 -3.26
C HIS A 265 2.43 -10.64 -1.95
N HIS A 266 1.91 -9.50 -1.50
CA HIS A 266 2.29 -8.86 -0.25
C HIS A 266 2.07 -9.77 0.95
N ARG A 267 0.95 -10.51 0.97
CA ARG A 267 0.68 -11.55 1.96
C ARG A 267 1.81 -12.58 2.03
N ASP A 268 2.14 -13.18 0.88
CA ASP A 268 3.15 -14.25 0.79
C ASP A 268 4.53 -13.72 1.23
N ILE A 269 4.90 -12.53 0.77
CA ILE A 269 6.17 -11.89 1.10
C ILE A 269 6.27 -11.60 2.58
N ASN A 270 5.24 -10.99 3.16
CA ASN A 270 5.27 -10.58 4.56
C ASN A 270 5.29 -11.78 5.52
N HIS A 271 4.54 -12.85 5.23
CA HIS A 271 4.66 -14.10 5.99
C HIS A 271 6.06 -14.71 5.85
N THR A 272 6.63 -14.75 4.64
CA THR A 272 8.01 -15.21 4.43
C THR A 272 9.00 -14.38 5.24
N PHE A 273 8.88 -13.06 5.19
CA PHE A 273 9.72 -12.10 5.88
C PHE A 273 9.59 -12.11 7.41
N ALA A 274 8.47 -12.61 7.92
CA ALA A 274 8.26 -12.86 9.34
C ALA A 274 8.99 -14.10 9.85
N ASP A 275 9.27 -15.07 8.97
CA ASP A 275 9.99 -16.30 9.31
C ASP A 275 11.50 -16.20 9.10
N LEU A 276 11.96 -15.23 8.30
CA LEU A 276 13.37 -14.92 8.13
C LEU A 276 13.98 -14.20 9.35
N SER A 277 15.27 -14.45 9.58
CA SER A 277 16.10 -13.61 10.44
C SER A 277 16.24 -12.22 9.84
N VAL A 278 16.53 -11.24 10.70
CA VAL A 278 16.71 -9.83 10.29
C VAL A 278 17.88 -9.67 9.31
N THR A 279 18.90 -10.52 9.44
CA THR A 279 20.14 -10.53 8.64
C THR A 279 20.04 -11.34 7.35
N ASP A 280 18.97 -12.11 7.16
CA ASP A 280 18.84 -12.95 5.96
C ASP A 280 18.63 -12.08 4.72
N SER A 281 19.17 -12.56 3.60
CA SER A 281 19.03 -11.89 2.30
C SER A 281 17.60 -11.97 1.80
N ASN A 282 17.21 -11.03 0.96
CA ASN A 282 15.90 -11.03 0.32
C ASN A 282 15.79 -12.22 -0.67
N PRO A 283 14.86 -13.18 -0.47
CA PRO A 283 14.63 -14.27 -1.41
C PRO A 283 14.11 -13.81 -2.79
N LEU A 284 13.59 -12.59 -2.90
CA LEU A 284 12.94 -12.07 -4.11
C LEU A 284 13.89 -11.34 -5.05
N LEU A 285 15.20 -11.26 -4.77
CA LEU A 285 16.14 -10.48 -5.58
C LEU A 285 16.12 -10.87 -7.07
N ARG A 286 15.95 -12.16 -7.36
CA ARG A 286 15.84 -12.64 -8.74
C ARG A 286 14.54 -12.17 -9.40
N GLU A 287 13.43 -12.29 -8.69
CA GLU A 287 12.12 -11.88 -9.19
C GLU A 287 12.07 -10.37 -9.46
N HIS A 288 12.67 -9.56 -8.58
CA HIS A 288 12.78 -8.10 -8.78
C HIS A 288 13.54 -7.74 -10.05
N LYS A 289 14.64 -8.44 -10.32
CA LYS A 289 15.41 -8.24 -11.55
C LYS A 289 14.60 -8.65 -12.79
N GLU A 290 13.95 -9.81 -12.75
CA GLU A 290 13.11 -10.30 -13.85
C GLU A 290 11.93 -9.35 -14.13
N ASN A 291 11.30 -8.80 -13.08
CA ASN A 291 10.24 -7.80 -13.20
C ASN A 291 10.73 -6.50 -13.83
N TYR A 292 11.89 -5.99 -13.41
CA TYR A 292 12.48 -4.77 -13.96
C TYR A 292 12.85 -4.93 -15.45
N GLU A 293 13.48 -6.04 -15.81
CA GLU A 293 13.80 -6.33 -17.22
C GLU A 293 12.53 -6.45 -18.07
N ARG A 294 11.46 -7.04 -17.52
CA ARG A 294 10.16 -7.15 -18.17
C ARG A 294 9.53 -5.78 -18.42
N SER A 295 9.53 -4.88 -17.43
CA SER A 295 8.94 -3.54 -17.61
C SER A 295 9.65 -2.75 -18.71
N LEU A 296 11.00 -2.77 -18.74
CA LEU A 296 11.78 -2.15 -19.80
C LEU A 296 11.46 -2.72 -21.18
N SER A 297 11.30 -4.04 -21.28
CA SER A 297 10.99 -4.69 -22.56
C SER A 297 9.65 -4.24 -23.13
N ILE A 298 8.62 -4.08 -22.28
CA ILE A 298 7.29 -3.66 -22.71
C ILE A 298 7.29 -2.19 -23.14
N GLU A 299 8.00 -1.33 -22.41
CA GLU A 299 8.15 0.08 -22.76
C GLU A 299 8.88 0.25 -24.10
N SER A 300 9.98 -0.48 -24.31
CA SER A 300 10.69 -0.45 -25.59
C SER A 300 9.81 -0.89 -26.77
N ASN A 301 8.98 -1.92 -26.59
CA ASN A 301 8.06 -2.38 -27.63
C ASN A 301 6.96 -1.35 -27.94
N LYS A 302 6.46 -0.63 -26.92
CA LYS A 302 5.50 0.47 -27.12
C LYS A 302 6.10 1.58 -27.96
N GLU A 303 7.33 2.01 -27.68
CA GLU A 303 8.03 3.05 -28.46
C GLU A 303 8.23 2.64 -29.93
N VAL A 304 8.64 1.40 -30.19
CA VAL A 304 8.81 0.88 -31.55
C VAL A 304 7.48 0.87 -32.33
N SER A 305 6.36 0.51 -31.68
CA SER A 305 5.04 0.52 -32.30
C SER A 305 4.47 1.92 -32.58
N HIS A 306 5.02 2.96 -31.93
CA HIS A 306 4.60 4.36 -32.10
C HIS A 306 5.45 5.12 -33.12
N CYS A 307 6.55 4.54 -33.59
CA CYS A 307 7.34 5.08 -34.68
C CYS A 307 6.59 4.78 -36.01
N PRO A 308 6.06 5.78 -36.73
CA PRO A 308 5.47 5.53 -38.04
C PRO A 308 6.55 4.91 -38.94
N ASN A 309 6.22 3.83 -39.64
CA ASN A 309 7.05 3.34 -40.73
C ASN A 309 7.31 4.53 -41.66
N GLU A 310 8.54 5.03 -41.68
CA GLU A 310 9.00 5.90 -42.75
C GLU A 310 8.99 5.05 -44.02
N GLU A 311 7.84 5.06 -44.72
CA GLU A 311 7.75 4.56 -46.08
C GLU A 311 8.71 5.37 -46.96
N LYS A 312 9.71 4.67 -47.48
CA LYS A 312 10.56 5.12 -48.59
C LYS A 312 9.84 5.00 -49.93
#